data_AF-A0A973TZ63-F1
#
_entry.id   AF-A0A973TZ63-F1
#
_cell.length_a   1.000
_cell.length_b   1.000
_cell.length_c   1.000
_cell.angle_alpha   90.00
_cell.angle_beta   90.00
_cell.angle_gamma   90.00
#
_symmetry.space_group_name_H-M   'P 1'
#
loop_
_entity.id
_entity.type
_entity.pdbx_description
1 polymer ?
#
loop_
_entity_poly.entity_id
_entity_poly.type
_entity_poly.pdbx_seq_one_letter_code
_entity_poly.pdbx_strand_id
1 'polypeptide(L)'
;MGPGNARPVTTGAARDRDREHGHDADLDAPWPRGISRQATMRISDVLRALGQEFPSVSHSKLRFLEEQGLIDPVRTPSGYRQYSQADVERLRFVLTEQRDSYMPLKV
;
A
#
# COMPACT_ATOMS: atom_id res chain seq x y z
N MET A 1 -15.80 50.18 54.87
CA MET A 1 -14.80 50.47 53.82
C MET A 1 -14.65 49.20 52.99
N GLY A 2 -15.15 49.13 51.75
CA GLY A 2 -14.88 47.98 50.85
C GLY A 2 -13.55 48.15 50.10
N PRO A 3 -13.24 47.39 49.02
CA PRO A 3 -13.63 46.03 48.65
C PRO A 3 -12.40 45.16 48.22
N GLY A 4 -12.60 43.90 47.80
CA GLY A 4 -11.53 43.13 47.13
C GLY A 4 -11.92 41.71 46.68
N ASN A 5 -12.13 41.54 45.38
CA ASN A 5 -12.42 40.29 44.65
C ASN A 5 -11.34 39.20 44.83
N ALA A 6 -11.75 37.92 44.80
CA ALA A 6 -11.28 36.90 43.84
C ALA A 6 -11.91 35.52 44.12
N ARG A 7 -12.50 34.91 43.09
CA ARG A 7 -12.75 33.45 43.01
C ARG A 7 -11.45 32.78 42.51
N PRO A 8 -11.25 31.48 42.78
CA PRO A 8 -11.56 30.53 41.70
C PRO A 8 -12.25 29.25 42.18
N VAL A 9 -13.00 28.64 41.26
CA VAL A 9 -13.59 27.30 41.40
C VAL A 9 -12.86 26.34 40.46
N THR A 10 -12.75 25.08 40.91
CA THR A 10 -12.75 23.84 40.12
C THR A 10 -11.56 23.53 39.21
N THR A 11 -10.93 22.39 39.46
CA THR A 11 -10.61 21.43 38.40
C THR A 11 -10.79 20.02 38.94
N GLY A 12 -11.95 19.43 38.64
CA GLY A 12 -12.13 17.99 38.65
C GLY A 12 -11.42 17.41 37.43
N ALA A 13 -10.59 16.40 37.67
CA ALA A 13 -9.92 15.64 36.63
C ALA A 13 -10.97 14.94 35.74
N ALA A 14 -11.18 15.49 34.54
CA ALA A 14 -11.90 14.84 33.47
C ALA A 14 -10.99 13.78 32.86
N ARG A 15 -11.52 12.56 32.80
CA ARG A 15 -10.92 11.40 32.14
C ARG A 15 -10.78 11.71 30.65
N ASP A 16 -9.54 11.80 30.20
CA ASP A 16 -9.17 11.87 28.80
C ASP A 16 -9.59 10.57 28.11
N ARG A 17 -10.73 10.65 27.41
CA ARG A 17 -11.19 9.64 26.44
C ARG A 17 -10.97 10.25 25.06
N ASP A 18 -9.72 10.32 24.64
CA ASP A 18 -9.34 10.39 23.23
C ASP A 18 -9.32 8.94 22.70
N ARG A 19 -10.45 8.29 22.48
CA ARG A 19 -11.30 8.36 21.28
C ARG A 19 -10.50 8.37 19.98
N GLU A 20 -9.98 7.19 19.65
CA GLU A 20 -9.99 6.57 18.32
C GLU A 20 -10.60 7.48 17.23
N HIS A 21 -9.76 8.26 16.56
CA HIS A 21 -10.08 8.97 15.33
C HIS A 21 -8.94 8.75 14.35
N GLY A 22 -9.12 7.80 13.44
CA GLY A 22 -8.16 7.56 12.38
C GLY A 22 -8.39 6.29 11.59
N HIS A 23 -9.60 6.02 11.10
CA HIS A 23 -9.83 4.88 10.20
C HIS A 23 -10.86 5.10 9.08
N ASP A 24 -11.42 6.30 8.90
CA ASP A 24 -12.41 6.56 7.84
C ASP A 24 -11.82 7.13 6.54
N ALA A 25 -10.57 7.59 6.53
CA ALA A 25 -9.95 8.20 5.35
C ALA A 25 -9.46 7.20 4.28
N ASP A 26 -9.44 5.89 4.60
CA ASP A 26 -8.83 4.88 3.74
C ASP A 26 -9.83 4.19 2.79
N LEU A 27 -11.14 4.34 2.99
CA LEU A 27 -12.16 3.59 2.23
C LEU A 27 -12.25 3.98 0.73
N ASP A 28 -11.98 5.25 0.39
CA ASP A 28 -11.96 5.76 -0.99
C ASP A 28 -10.59 5.63 -1.68
N ALA A 29 -9.56 5.14 -0.97
CA ALA A 29 -8.26 4.96 -1.59
C ALA A 29 -8.30 3.82 -2.63
N PRO A 30 -7.65 3.99 -3.80
CA PRO A 30 -7.58 2.94 -4.80
C PRO A 30 -6.88 1.72 -4.20
N TRP A 31 -7.34 0.52 -4.54
CA TRP A 31 -6.67 -0.72 -4.15
C TRP A 31 -5.26 -0.80 -4.79
N PRO A 32 -4.24 -1.34 -4.09
CA PRO A 32 -4.21 -1.71 -2.68
C PRO A 32 -4.15 -0.48 -1.76
N ARG A 33 -4.90 -0.53 -0.66
CA ARG A 33 -5.08 0.57 0.29
C ARG A 33 -4.03 0.55 1.40
N GLY A 34 -3.69 1.72 1.96
CA GLY A 34 -2.64 1.85 2.97
C GLY A 34 -1.21 1.48 2.51
N ILE A 35 -1.00 1.12 1.24
CA ILE A 35 0.30 0.69 0.71
C ILE A 35 0.96 1.81 -0.09
N SER A 36 2.27 2.01 0.14
CA SER A 36 3.06 3.04 -0.56
C SER A 36 3.09 2.82 -2.07
N ARG A 37 2.78 3.89 -2.81
CA ARG A 37 2.85 3.99 -4.28
C ARG A 37 4.15 4.64 -4.77
N GLN A 38 5.07 4.92 -3.87
CA GLN A 38 6.37 5.50 -4.23
C GLN A 38 7.21 4.44 -4.94
N ALA A 39 7.63 4.74 -6.16
CA ALA A 39 8.39 3.83 -7.01
C ALA A 39 9.88 3.84 -6.63
N THR A 40 10.25 3.02 -5.65
CA THR A 40 11.63 2.96 -5.11
C THR A 40 12.37 1.67 -5.48
N MET A 41 11.67 0.64 -5.93
CA MET A 41 12.23 -0.70 -6.16
C MET A 41 12.62 -0.93 -7.62
N ARG A 42 13.70 -1.69 -7.85
CA ARG A 42 14.04 -2.22 -9.19
C ARG A 42 13.33 -3.56 -9.41
N ILE A 43 13.30 -4.02 -10.66
CA ILE A 43 12.71 -5.32 -11.01
C ILE A 43 13.33 -6.49 -10.23
N SER A 44 14.63 -6.44 -9.92
CA SER A 44 15.31 -7.47 -9.13
C SER A 44 14.83 -7.52 -7.67
N ASP A 45 14.47 -6.36 -7.09
CA ASP A 45 13.92 -6.28 -5.74
C ASP A 45 12.52 -6.89 -5.69
N VAL A 46 11.71 -6.62 -6.72
CA VAL A 46 10.37 -7.21 -6.87
C VAL A 46 10.46 -8.73 -7.02
N LEU A 47 11.38 -9.24 -7.85
CA LEU A 47 11.59 -10.69 -8.00
C LEU A 47 12.01 -11.35 -6.69
N ARG A 48 12.88 -10.70 -5.91
CA ARG A 48 13.27 -11.19 -4.58
C ARG A 48 12.08 -11.21 -3.62
N ALA A 49 11.25 -10.18 -3.64
CA ALA A 49 10.06 -10.08 -2.78
C ALA A 49 9.00 -11.13 -3.11
N LEU A 50 8.81 -11.46 -4.39
CA LEU A 50 7.82 -12.44 -4.86
C LEU A 50 8.36 -13.87 -4.86
N GLY A 51 9.67 -14.06 -4.98
CA GLY A 51 10.28 -15.37 -5.24
C GLY A 51 10.11 -16.41 -4.14
N GLN A 52 9.84 -15.99 -2.89
CA GLN A 52 9.54 -16.92 -1.79
C GLN A 52 8.18 -17.62 -1.98
N GLU A 53 7.18 -16.88 -2.50
CA GLU A 53 5.81 -17.39 -2.69
C GLU A 53 5.60 -17.90 -4.12
N PHE A 54 6.32 -17.33 -5.09
CA PHE A 54 6.21 -17.60 -6.53
C PHE A 54 7.58 -17.87 -7.14
N PRO A 55 8.21 -19.03 -6.88
CA PRO A 55 9.58 -19.32 -7.32
C PRO A 55 9.74 -19.38 -8.84
N SER A 56 8.65 -19.56 -9.60
CA SER A 56 8.66 -19.55 -11.07
C SER A 56 8.56 -18.15 -11.68
N VAL A 57 8.38 -17.10 -10.87
CA VAL A 57 8.26 -15.74 -11.38
C VAL A 57 9.59 -15.29 -11.98
N SER A 58 9.53 -14.71 -13.18
CA SER A 58 10.70 -14.28 -13.94
C SER A 58 10.53 -12.84 -14.41
N HIS A 59 11.64 -12.23 -14.84
CA HIS A 59 11.59 -10.91 -15.49
C HIS A 59 10.55 -10.88 -16.61
N SER A 60 10.57 -11.87 -17.51
CA SER A 60 9.64 -11.97 -18.65
C SER A 60 8.18 -12.02 -18.20
N LYS A 61 7.87 -12.77 -17.14
CA LYS A 61 6.51 -12.80 -16.58
C LYS A 61 6.08 -11.43 -16.06
N LEU A 62 6.95 -10.71 -15.34
CA LEU A 62 6.64 -9.36 -14.87
C LEU A 62 6.44 -8.37 -16.03
N ARG A 63 7.25 -8.45 -17.10
CA ARG A 63 7.05 -7.62 -18.29
C ARG A 63 5.71 -7.92 -18.96
N PHE A 64 5.36 -9.18 -19.09
CA PHE A 64 4.09 -9.60 -19.64
C PHE A 64 2.91 -9.04 -18.82
N LEU A 65 2.95 -9.12 -17.49
CA LEU A 65 1.86 -8.59 -16.64
C LEU A 65 1.74 -7.06 -16.74
N GLU A 66 2.85 -6.34 -16.90
CA GLU A 66 2.86 -4.90 -17.20
C GLU A 66 2.25 -4.61 -18.59
N GLU A 67 2.60 -5.38 -19.61
CA GLU A 67 2.04 -5.24 -20.97
C GLU A 67 0.53 -5.54 -21.01
N GLN A 68 0.03 -6.40 -20.11
CA GLN A 68 -1.40 -6.64 -19.92
C GLN A 68 -2.09 -5.55 -19.07
N GLY A 69 -1.36 -4.53 -18.62
CA GLY A 69 -1.90 -3.41 -17.83
C GLY A 69 -2.26 -3.76 -16.38
N LEU A 70 -1.76 -4.89 -15.86
CA LEU A 70 -2.06 -5.33 -14.49
C LEU A 70 -1.26 -4.54 -13.44
N ILE A 71 -0.16 -3.93 -13.88
CA ILE A 71 0.64 -2.96 -13.14
C ILE A 71 1.14 -1.86 -14.09
N ASP A 72 1.45 -0.69 -13.53
CA ASP A 72 2.01 0.44 -14.28
C ASP A 72 3.21 1.05 -13.52
N PRO A 73 4.39 0.40 -13.59
CA PRO A 73 5.59 0.87 -12.89
C PRO A 73 6.12 2.17 -13.52
N VAL A 74 6.55 3.11 -12.66
CA VAL A 74 7.08 4.40 -13.08
C VAL A 74 8.35 4.24 -13.93
N ARG A 75 8.42 4.98 -15.02
CA ARG A 75 9.63 5.11 -15.83
C ARG A 75 10.50 6.23 -15.31
N THR A 76 11.74 5.91 -14.96
CA THR A 76 12.77 6.93 -14.67
C THR A 76 13.12 7.73 -15.94
N PRO A 77 13.65 8.96 -15.82
CA PRO A 77 14.16 9.71 -16.97
C PRO A 77 15.20 8.96 -17.81
N SER A 78 15.93 8.02 -17.20
CA SER A 78 16.90 7.14 -17.86
C SER A 78 16.28 5.87 -18.49
N GLY A 79 14.96 5.71 -18.46
CA GLY A 79 14.23 4.61 -19.12
C GLY A 79 14.03 3.34 -18.29
N TYR A 80 14.65 3.24 -17.10
CA TYR A 80 14.46 2.10 -16.20
C TYR A 80 13.08 2.11 -15.52
N ARG A 81 12.53 0.91 -15.26
CA ARG A 81 11.31 0.72 -14.45
C ARG A 81 11.64 0.84 -12.97
N GLN A 82 10.79 1.56 -12.24
CA GLN A 82 10.72 1.54 -10.80
C GLN A 82 9.34 1.09 -10.35
N TYR A 83 9.32 0.22 -9.36
CA TYR A 83 8.11 -0.40 -8.83
C TYR A 83 7.84 0.15 -7.43
N SER A 84 6.56 0.29 -7.10
CA SER A 84 6.11 0.63 -5.78
C SER A 84 5.73 -0.61 -4.98
N GLN A 85 5.56 -0.45 -3.66
CA GLN A 85 5.03 -1.52 -2.83
C GLN A 85 3.61 -1.91 -3.28
N ALA A 86 2.82 -0.94 -3.73
CA ALA A 86 1.48 -1.20 -4.27
C ALA A 86 1.52 -2.10 -5.51
N ASP A 87 2.54 -1.97 -6.37
CA ASP A 87 2.69 -2.84 -7.54
C ASP A 87 3.05 -4.27 -7.15
N VAL A 88 3.86 -4.44 -6.10
CA VAL A 88 4.19 -5.78 -5.57
C VAL A 88 2.93 -6.47 -5.04
N GLU A 89 2.08 -5.75 -4.31
CA GLU A 89 0.80 -6.30 -3.82
C GLU A 89 -0.16 -6.66 -4.96
N ARG A 90 -0.24 -5.83 -6.01
CA ARG A 90 -0.98 -6.17 -7.23
C ARG A 90 -0.47 -7.45 -7.88
N LEU A 91 0.86 -7.58 -8.01
CA LEU A 91 1.50 -8.76 -8.58
C LEU A 91 1.22 -10.00 -7.73
N ARG A 92 1.32 -9.91 -6.40
CA ARG A 92 0.97 -11.03 -5.50
C ARG A 92 -0.46 -11.51 -5.72
N PHE A 93 -1.41 -10.59 -5.78
CA PHE A 93 -2.81 -10.93 -6.02
C PHE A 93 -2.99 -11.63 -7.37
N VAL A 94 -2.47 -11.04 -8.45
CA VAL A 94 -2.59 -11.61 -9.80
C VAL A 94 -1.94 -12.99 -9.90
N LEU A 95 -0.75 -13.17 -9.31
CA LEU A 95 -0.03 -14.44 -9.34
C LEU A 95 -0.74 -15.51 -8.47
N THR A 96 -1.35 -15.11 -7.36
CA THR A 96 -2.19 -15.97 -6.52
C THR A 96 -3.39 -16.45 -7.31
N GLU A 97 -4.14 -15.54 -7.93
CA GLU A 97 -5.30 -15.88 -8.77
C GLU A 97 -4.90 -16.81 -9.93
N GLN A 98 -3.77 -16.55 -10.59
CA GLN A 98 -3.27 -17.43 -11.66
C GLN A 98 -2.89 -18.83 -11.15
N ARG A 99 -2.29 -18.93 -9.97
CA ARG A 99 -1.92 -20.21 -9.34
C ARG A 99 -3.14 -21.00 -8.93
N ASP A 100 -4.10 -20.33 -8.30
CA ASP A 100 -5.24 -20.96 -7.63
C ASP A 100 -6.41 -21.22 -8.59
N SER A 101 -6.55 -20.43 -9.65
CA SER A 101 -7.64 -20.60 -10.64
C SER A 101 -7.33 -21.61 -11.75
N TYR A 102 -6.07 -22.00 -11.97
CA TYR A 102 -5.55 -22.95 -12.99
C TYR A 102 -6.52 -23.29 -14.16
N MET A 103 -7.12 -22.27 -14.78
CA MET A 103 -7.75 -22.40 -16.09
C MET A 103 -6.64 -22.08 -17.08
N PRO A 104 -6.15 -23.06 -17.86
CA PRO A 104 -5.16 -22.76 -18.87
C PRO A 104 -5.77 -21.71 -19.81
N LEU A 105 -5.07 -20.58 -19.99
CA LEU A 105 -5.35 -19.63 -21.06
C LEU A 105 -5.25 -20.40 -22.37
N LYS A 106 -6.41 -20.83 -22.90
CA LYS A 106 -6.51 -21.46 -24.21
C LYS A 106 -6.05 -20.42 -25.24
N VAL A 107 -4.90 -20.71 -25.85
CA VAL A 107 -4.52 -20.22 -27.17
C VAL A 107 -5.31 -20.95 -28.24
#